data_AF-A0A1H2ER51-F1
#
_entry.id   AF-A0A1H2ER51-F1
#
_cell.length_a   1.000
_cell.length_b   1.000
_cell.length_c   1.000
_cell.angle_alpha   90.00
_cell.angle_beta   90.00
_cell.angle_gamma   90.00
#
_symmetry.space_group_name_H-M   'P 1'
#
loop_
_entity.id
_entity.type
_entity.pdbx_description
1 polymer ?
#
loop_
_entity_poly.entity_id
_entity_poly.type
_entity_poly.pdbx_seq_one_letter_code
_entity_poly.pdbx_strand_id
1 'polypeptide(L)'
;MRARLIMTVLASLLLYACGQEETNADTHMAEAEAAVPASDSADNPETQANGTCTGTYPSYWQDPNFPDMYESQLVSNQPGVDYKGPVFQLSDAFPAEPVDERADQPWRSSKFDAMFDPETDQATREALALEYGNLVLAYIQEGNIDSGDINTDWDVCNNQVRSWYNIPFQTYDVMSGREFTHGLTREAPVNFSMNTSPDPLNGTMWAVGFFNPTAAYTLGTIWKADGTPEIPTDNVSFADGAVIGKPLFTTLSPQQMPMLENLPAWQANISSPDFCSCQPASGNGQCTMAEQSQQCPRSLNTWGPVTLLQFDIAVKDSRAEGTQWVFGTFVADGQRKAEEQNPWKRISPLGLMWGNSTPPADVLASSYPDNPRENGFKDMVIFWDTVDMLNADGGANAFAHPGHLGCNSRLDGPADKAYSSCMSCHGTASVADQNNNVPPIAAQFGGLTSECALQDSAGNWIDASGAPAQERKVGDTIISYPQIDSIYFASTPAAEPYNTTVQTENGPVNILPGQPDYADSSRTRWISLDYSLQTSISIVQWQQWQQHAKDPEPAHKDVHEATLPRR
;
A
#
# COMPACT_ATOMS: atom_id res chain seq x y z
N MET A 1 -54.17 -24.71 33.90
CA MET A 1 -55.36 -23.94 33.45
C MET A 1 -55.35 -23.94 31.92
N ARG A 2 -56.13 -24.83 31.29
CA ARG A 2 -57.26 -24.55 30.36
C ARG A 2 -56.87 -23.63 29.18
N ALA A 3 -56.67 -24.15 27.96
CA ALA A 3 -57.66 -24.51 26.91
C ALA A 3 -57.95 -23.31 25.97
N ARG A 4 -57.52 -23.36 24.70
CA ARG A 4 -58.26 -23.78 23.46
C ARG A 4 -59.48 -22.91 23.09
N LEU A 5 -59.53 -22.44 21.83
CA LEU A 5 -60.65 -22.40 20.82
C LEU A 5 -60.66 -21.09 19.98
N ILE A 6 -60.50 -21.15 18.63
CA ILE A 6 -61.53 -21.18 17.54
C ILE A 6 -62.13 -19.78 17.25
N MET A 7 -61.84 -19.12 16.13
CA MET A 7 -62.32 -19.26 14.73
C MET A 7 -63.50 -18.31 14.42
N THR A 8 -63.59 -17.86 13.16
CA THR A 8 -64.79 -17.36 12.42
C THR A 8 -65.33 -15.96 12.82
N VAL A 9 -65.85 -15.07 11.96
CA VAL A 9 -66.01 -14.94 10.50
C VAL A 9 -66.63 -13.56 10.19
N LEU A 10 -66.30 -12.99 9.03
CA LEU A 10 -67.02 -12.07 8.11
C LEU A 10 -67.80 -10.81 8.57
N ALA A 11 -67.40 -9.72 7.91
CA ALA A 11 -68.12 -8.93 6.88
C ALA A 11 -69.32 -8.02 7.23
N SER A 12 -69.28 -6.82 6.65
CA SER A 12 -70.35 -6.17 5.86
C SER A 12 -69.73 -5.01 5.05
N LEU A 13 -69.64 -5.11 3.71
CA LEU A 13 -70.58 -4.63 2.67
C LEU A 13 -70.62 -3.08 2.56
N LEU A 14 -70.52 -2.43 1.38
CA LEU A 14 -71.44 -2.43 0.22
C LEU A 14 -70.76 -1.70 -0.99
N LEU A 15 -70.68 -2.30 -2.20
CA LEU A 15 -71.51 -2.09 -3.43
C LEU A 15 -71.08 -0.87 -4.32
N TYR A 16 -70.99 -0.89 -5.67
CA TYR A 16 -71.69 -1.64 -6.73
C TYR A 16 -70.94 -1.64 -8.09
N ALA A 17 -71.38 -2.56 -8.99
CA ALA A 17 -70.96 -3.09 -10.31
C ALA A 17 -70.74 -2.11 -11.52
N CYS A 18 -70.32 -2.47 -12.75
CA CYS A 18 -70.39 -3.64 -13.68
C CYS A 18 -69.15 -3.63 -14.64
N GLY A 19 -68.72 -4.62 -15.45
CA GLY A 19 -69.21 -5.91 -15.96
C GLY A 19 -68.13 -6.50 -16.93
N GLN A 20 -68.23 -7.80 -17.23
CA GLN A 20 -67.19 -8.76 -17.71
C GLN A 20 -66.73 -8.67 -19.18
N GLU A 21 -65.54 -9.20 -19.50
CA GLU A 21 -65.34 -10.49 -20.23
C GLU A 21 -63.86 -10.97 -20.19
N GLU A 22 -63.68 -12.28 -20.10
CA GLU A 22 -62.41 -13.01 -19.94
C GLU A 22 -61.66 -13.24 -21.26
N THR A 23 -60.32 -13.19 -21.25
CA THR A 23 -59.46 -14.17 -21.94
C THR A 23 -58.07 -14.21 -21.29
N ASN A 24 -57.57 -15.42 -21.02
CA ASN A 24 -56.24 -15.75 -20.48
C ASN A 24 -55.09 -15.08 -21.24
N ALA A 25 -54.10 -14.57 -20.50
CA ALA A 25 -52.68 -14.70 -20.84
C ALA A 25 -51.82 -14.26 -19.63
N ASP A 26 -50.93 -15.14 -19.19
CA ASP A 26 -49.82 -14.84 -18.29
C ASP A 26 -48.99 -13.66 -18.82
N THR A 27 -48.72 -12.67 -17.98
CA THR A 27 -47.63 -11.71 -18.20
C THR A 27 -46.90 -11.45 -16.89
N HIS A 28 -45.74 -12.11 -16.76
CA HIS A 28 -44.59 -11.61 -16.03
C HIS A 28 -44.24 -10.21 -16.57
N MET A 29 -44.16 -9.20 -15.69
CA MET A 29 -43.54 -7.93 -16.03
C MET A 29 -42.02 -8.07 -15.90
N ALA A 30 -41.37 -7.78 -17.02
CA ALA A 30 -39.96 -7.85 -17.28
C ALA A 30 -39.15 -6.79 -16.52
N GLU A 31 -37.95 -7.21 -16.09
CA GLU A 31 -36.79 -6.37 -15.84
C GLU A 31 -36.34 -5.74 -17.17
N ALA A 32 -36.03 -4.45 -17.13
CA ALA A 32 -35.51 -3.72 -18.27
C ALA A 32 -33.99 -3.90 -18.35
N GLU A 33 -33.55 -4.82 -19.20
CA GLU A 33 -32.18 -4.83 -19.74
C GLU A 33 -32.02 -3.68 -20.74
N ALA A 34 -31.06 -2.78 -20.48
CA ALA A 34 -30.65 -1.77 -21.45
C ALA A 34 -29.59 -2.38 -22.37
N ALA A 35 -29.99 -2.70 -23.61
CA ALA A 35 -29.10 -3.15 -24.67
C ALA A 35 -28.25 -1.98 -25.21
N VAL A 36 -26.93 -2.17 -25.23
CA VAL A 36 -25.96 -1.31 -25.94
C VAL A 36 -25.93 -1.73 -27.43
N PRO A 37 -26.01 -0.80 -28.41
CA PRO A 37 -26.05 -1.19 -29.81
C PRO A 37 -24.66 -1.54 -30.33
N ALA A 38 -24.57 -2.65 -31.06
CA ALA A 38 -23.39 -3.07 -31.81
C ALA A 38 -23.05 -2.07 -32.92
N SER A 39 -21.80 -1.60 -32.97
CA SER A 39 -21.25 -0.87 -34.11
C SER A 39 -20.48 -1.82 -35.02
N ASP A 40 -20.88 -1.89 -36.28
CA ASP A 40 -20.24 -2.67 -37.34
C ASP A 40 -18.77 -2.27 -37.56
N SER A 41 -17.95 -3.31 -37.69
CA SER A 41 -16.52 -3.32 -37.97
C SER A 41 -16.19 -2.73 -39.35
N ALA A 42 -15.28 -1.76 -39.37
CA ALA A 42 -14.47 -1.43 -40.54
C ALA A 42 -13.01 -1.79 -40.24
N ASP A 43 -12.42 -2.59 -41.15
CA ASP A 43 -11.06 -3.11 -41.13
C ASP A 43 -10.01 -2.10 -40.63
N ASN A 44 -9.25 -2.50 -39.61
CA ASN A 44 -7.94 -1.93 -39.29
C ASN A 44 -6.96 -3.08 -38.98
N PRO A 45 -5.70 -3.00 -39.45
CA PRO A 45 -4.84 -4.15 -39.66
C PRO A 45 -4.18 -4.63 -38.36
N GLU A 46 -3.99 -5.95 -38.29
CA GLU A 46 -3.09 -6.67 -37.36
C GLU A 46 -3.13 -6.21 -35.90
N THR A 47 -4.03 -6.83 -35.13
CA THR A 47 -3.84 -7.06 -33.70
C THR A 47 -2.51 -7.79 -33.49
N GLN A 48 -1.42 -7.05 -33.27
CA GLN A 48 -0.23 -7.60 -32.63
C GLN A 48 -0.61 -7.97 -31.20
N ALA A 49 -0.74 -9.26 -30.94
CA ALA A 49 -0.60 -9.77 -29.59
C ALA A 49 0.83 -9.46 -29.14
N ASN A 50 1.00 -8.55 -28.16
CA ASN A 50 2.25 -8.38 -27.41
C ASN A 50 1.87 -7.81 -26.03
N GLY A 51 1.84 -8.67 -25.01
CA GLY A 51 1.69 -8.25 -23.62
C GLY A 51 2.83 -7.32 -23.19
N THR A 52 2.68 -6.67 -22.05
CA THR A 52 3.64 -5.68 -21.54
C THR A 52 4.89 -6.27 -20.87
N CYS A 53 5.03 -7.59 -20.88
CA CYS A 53 6.10 -8.32 -20.21
C CYS A 53 7.20 -8.68 -21.21
N THR A 54 8.23 -7.84 -21.30
CA THR A 54 9.32 -7.97 -22.28
C THR A 54 10.43 -8.89 -21.79
N GLY A 55 10.53 -9.07 -20.47
CA GLY A 55 11.65 -9.78 -19.83
C GLY A 55 12.93 -8.95 -19.83
N THR A 56 12.83 -7.62 -19.93
CA THR A 56 13.96 -6.69 -19.85
C THR A 56 14.58 -6.68 -18.45
N TYR A 57 13.75 -6.90 -17.42
CA TYR A 57 14.17 -6.93 -16.02
C TYR A 57 13.81 -8.25 -15.31
N PRO A 58 14.50 -8.62 -14.22
CA PRO A 58 14.18 -9.84 -13.48
C PRO A 58 12.78 -9.76 -12.88
N SER A 59 11.98 -10.80 -13.09
CA SER A 59 10.58 -10.84 -12.61
C SER A 59 10.45 -11.20 -11.15
N TYR A 60 11.35 -12.04 -10.66
CA TYR A 60 11.37 -12.49 -9.27
C TYR A 60 12.79 -12.71 -8.78
N TRP A 61 12.94 -12.86 -7.46
CA TRP A 61 14.21 -13.19 -6.84
C TRP A 61 14.79 -14.46 -7.47
N GLN A 62 16.04 -14.41 -7.97
CA GLN A 62 16.71 -15.53 -8.64
C GLN A 62 16.05 -16.01 -9.94
N ASP A 63 15.46 -15.09 -10.68
CA ASP A 63 15.01 -15.29 -12.07
C ASP A 63 16.13 -15.94 -12.91
N PRO A 64 15.89 -17.11 -13.55
CA PRO A 64 16.91 -17.84 -14.30
C PRO A 64 17.44 -17.09 -15.52
N ASN A 65 16.73 -16.09 -16.03
CA ASN A 65 17.21 -15.25 -17.13
C ASN A 65 18.28 -14.25 -16.69
N PHE A 66 18.43 -14.05 -15.37
CA PHE A 66 19.40 -13.17 -14.74
C PHE A 66 20.27 -13.97 -13.76
N PRO A 67 21.11 -14.91 -14.26
CA PRO A 67 21.98 -15.72 -13.41
C PRO A 67 23.05 -14.86 -12.71
N ASP A 68 23.65 -15.41 -11.65
CA ASP A 68 24.82 -14.84 -10.97
C ASP A 68 24.58 -13.44 -10.36
N MET A 69 23.41 -13.22 -9.76
CA MET A 69 23.08 -11.94 -9.10
C MET A 69 24.04 -11.61 -7.94
N TYR A 70 24.61 -12.61 -7.27
CA TYR A 70 25.63 -12.48 -6.23
C TYR A 70 26.41 -13.78 -6.03
N GLU A 71 27.57 -13.71 -5.38
CA GLU A 71 28.42 -14.88 -5.11
C GLU A 71 27.71 -15.91 -4.22
N SER A 72 27.85 -17.20 -4.55
CA SER A 72 27.29 -18.30 -3.74
C SER A 72 25.77 -18.23 -3.59
N GLN A 73 25.06 -17.97 -4.68
CA GLN A 73 23.61 -18.10 -4.76
C GLN A 73 23.20 -19.59 -4.62
N LEU A 74 22.80 -20.01 -3.41
CA LEU A 74 22.66 -21.42 -3.04
C LEU A 74 21.22 -21.95 -2.97
N VAL A 75 20.24 -21.09 -2.65
CA VAL A 75 18.81 -21.45 -2.76
C VAL A 75 18.32 -21.01 -4.13
N SER A 76 17.27 -21.66 -4.62
CA SER A 76 16.57 -21.27 -5.83
C SER A 76 15.12 -20.90 -5.48
N ASN A 77 14.73 -19.66 -5.75
CA ASN A 77 13.34 -19.18 -5.75
C ASN A 77 12.70 -19.39 -7.13
N GLN A 78 13.08 -20.46 -7.81
CA GLN A 78 12.50 -20.86 -9.08
C GLN A 78 11.38 -21.87 -8.87
N PRO A 79 10.40 -21.92 -9.79
CA PRO A 79 9.41 -22.98 -9.82
C PRO A 79 10.07 -24.36 -9.84
N GLY A 80 9.69 -25.24 -8.91
CA GLY A 80 10.12 -26.64 -8.96
C GLY A 80 9.63 -27.33 -10.24
N VAL A 81 10.29 -28.42 -10.65
CA VAL A 81 9.95 -29.17 -11.89
C VAL A 81 8.49 -29.64 -11.95
N ASP A 82 7.88 -29.85 -10.79
CA ASP A 82 6.51 -30.30 -10.63
C ASP A 82 5.50 -29.15 -10.53
N TYR A 83 5.95 -27.90 -10.43
CA TYR A 83 5.07 -26.73 -10.44
C TYR A 83 4.39 -26.59 -11.82
N LYS A 84 3.09 -26.33 -11.81
CA LYS A 84 2.23 -26.16 -13.00
C LYS A 84 1.37 -24.89 -12.95
N GLY A 85 1.49 -24.11 -11.88
CA GLY A 85 0.79 -22.84 -11.75
C GLY A 85 1.41 -21.74 -12.62
N PRO A 86 0.81 -20.54 -12.63
CA PRO A 86 1.37 -19.39 -13.30
C PRO A 86 2.71 -19.00 -12.66
N VAL A 87 3.62 -18.50 -13.49
CA VAL A 87 4.88 -17.90 -13.04
C VAL A 87 4.79 -16.41 -13.34
N PHE A 88 4.98 -15.59 -12.33
CA PHE A 88 4.92 -14.16 -12.44
C PHE A 88 5.92 -13.64 -13.46
N GLN A 89 5.45 -12.73 -14.31
CA GLN A 89 6.26 -11.98 -15.26
C GLN A 89 6.08 -10.49 -14.96
N LEU A 90 7.18 -9.76 -14.93
CA LEU A 90 7.16 -8.33 -14.70
C LEU A 90 6.61 -7.61 -15.93
N SER A 91 5.60 -6.77 -15.73
CA SER A 91 5.14 -5.85 -16.77
C SER A 91 6.05 -4.62 -16.82
N ASP A 92 6.94 -4.58 -17.82
CA ASP A 92 8.08 -3.66 -17.93
C ASP A 92 8.19 -2.93 -19.28
N ALA A 93 7.21 -3.08 -20.17
CA ALA A 93 7.11 -2.34 -21.43
C ALA A 93 6.62 -0.88 -21.24
N PHE A 94 7.34 -0.07 -20.44
CA PHE A 94 6.92 1.28 -20.08
C PHE A 94 6.63 2.17 -21.31
N PRO A 95 5.57 3.01 -21.29
CA PRO A 95 5.31 3.98 -22.36
C PRO A 95 6.48 4.94 -22.57
N ALA A 96 6.84 5.19 -23.83
CA ALA A 96 7.91 6.13 -24.20
C ALA A 96 7.43 7.58 -24.29
N GLU A 97 6.12 7.81 -24.36
CA GLU A 97 5.48 9.12 -24.48
C GLU A 97 4.42 9.28 -23.39
N PRO A 98 4.10 10.51 -22.94
CA PRO A 98 3.07 10.75 -21.96
C PRO A 98 1.72 10.15 -22.36
N VAL A 99 1.06 9.48 -21.40
CA VAL A 99 -0.28 8.91 -21.58
C VAL A 99 -1.30 9.77 -20.85
N ASP A 100 -2.43 10.08 -21.50
CA ASP A 100 -3.57 10.75 -20.86
C ASP A 100 -4.79 9.84 -20.85
N GLU A 101 -5.14 9.36 -19.65
CA GLU A 101 -6.27 8.47 -19.42
C GLU A 101 -7.48 9.21 -18.84
N ARG A 102 -7.55 10.54 -18.93
CA ARG A 102 -8.62 11.34 -18.30
C ARG A 102 -10.03 10.86 -18.63
N ALA A 103 -10.26 10.34 -19.84
CA ALA A 103 -11.56 9.82 -20.25
C ALA A 103 -12.03 8.63 -19.39
N ASP A 104 -11.09 7.85 -18.86
CA ASP A 104 -11.33 6.64 -18.06
C ASP A 104 -11.19 6.89 -16.55
N GLN A 105 -10.99 8.16 -16.14
CA GLN A 105 -10.73 8.57 -14.76
C GLN A 105 -11.86 9.47 -14.21
N PRO A 106 -13.07 8.93 -13.95
CA PRO A 106 -14.26 9.71 -13.60
C PRO A 106 -14.13 10.53 -12.31
N TRP A 107 -13.24 10.11 -11.39
CA TRP A 107 -12.93 10.87 -10.17
C TRP A 107 -12.27 12.23 -10.45
N ARG A 108 -11.74 12.45 -11.66
CA ARG A 108 -11.18 13.75 -12.11
C ARG A 108 -12.25 14.76 -12.55
N SER A 109 -13.53 14.40 -12.48
CA SER A 109 -14.61 15.37 -12.73
C SER A 109 -14.66 16.46 -11.65
N SER A 110 -15.13 17.65 -12.02
CA SER A 110 -15.25 18.81 -11.11
C SER A 110 -16.24 18.61 -9.96
N LYS A 111 -17.05 17.54 -10.02
CA LYS A 111 -17.89 17.10 -8.89
C LYS A 111 -17.06 16.90 -7.62
N PHE A 112 -15.83 16.40 -7.75
CA PHE A 112 -14.96 16.09 -6.62
C PHE A 112 -14.17 17.29 -6.10
N ASP A 113 -14.27 18.47 -6.73
CA ASP A 113 -13.54 19.67 -6.26
C ASP A 113 -13.95 20.03 -4.82
N ALA A 114 -15.23 19.85 -4.48
CA ALA A 114 -15.73 20.05 -3.12
C ALA A 114 -15.13 19.08 -2.10
N MET A 115 -14.60 17.92 -2.50
CA MET A 115 -13.90 17.01 -1.58
C MET A 115 -12.64 17.70 -1.00
N PHE A 116 -11.93 18.44 -1.85
CA PHE A 116 -10.66 19.10 -1.53
C PHE A 116 -10.84 20.47 -0.88
N ASP A 117 -12.02 21.07 -0.97
CA ASP A 117 -12.31 22.35 -0.32
C ASP A 117 -12.36 22.18 1.22
N PRO A 118 -11.50 22.87 1.98
CA PRO A 118 -11.48 22.78 3.44
C PRO A 118 -12.77 23.26 4.11
N GLU A 119 -13.59 24.04 3.41
CA GLU A 119 -14.86 24.58 3.92
C GLU A 119 -16.06 23.66 3.65
N THR A 120 -15.88 22.58 2.88
CA THR A 120 -16.93 21.56 2.68
C THR A 120 -17.28 20.89 4.00
N ASP A 121 -18.57 20.70 4.25
CA ASP A 121 -19.04 20.01 5.45
C ASP A 121 -18.64 18.53 5.44
N GLN A 122 -18.48 17.96 6.63
CA GLN A 122 -17.95 16.60 6.80
C GLN A 122 -18.79 15.53 6.08
N ALA A 123 -20.12 15.63 6.11
CA ALA A 123 -20.99 14.62 5.51
C ALA A 123 -20.89 14.64 3.98
N THR A 124 -20.86 15.83 3.38
CA THR A 124 -20.63 15.98 1.93
C THR A 124 -19.24 15.50 1.54
N ARG A 125 -18.20 15.87 2.30
CA ARG A 125 -16.81 15.42 2.05
C ARG A 125 -16.70 13.90 2.12
N GLU A 126 -17.30 13.27 3.13
CA GLU A 126 -17.28 11.82 3.33
C GLU A 126 -17.97 11.08 2.17
N ALA A 127 -19.14 11.56 1.73
CA ALA A 127 -19.84 10.97 0.59
C ALA A 127 -19.03 11.06 -0.72
N LEU A 128 -18.39 12.21 -0.95
CA LEU A 128 -17.52 12.40 -2.13
C LEU A 128 -16.26 11.54 -2.04
N ALA A 129 -15.62 11.44 -0.88
CA ALA A 129 -14.44 10.60 -0.68
C ALA A 129 -14.75 9.11 -0.88
N LEU A 130 -15.91 8.66 -0.40
CA LEU A 130 -16.37 7.28 -0.60
C LEU A 130 -16.55 6.98 -2.09
N GLU A 131 -17.21 7.87 -2.83
CA GLU A 131 -17.40 7.70 -4.27
C GLU A 131 -16.06 7.79 -5.02
N TYR A 132 -15.20 8.75 -4.68
CA TYR A 132 -13.87 8.90 -5.27
C TYR A 132 -13.07 7.60 -5.12
N GLY A 133 -12.94 7.09 -3.89
CA GLY A 133 -12.18 5.88 -3.60
C GLY A 133 -12.73 4.67 -4.36
N ASN A 134 -14.05 4.48 -4.38
CA ASN A 134 -14.68 3.36 -5.09
C ASN A 134 -14.48 3.44 -6.61
N LEU A 135 -14.52 4.64 -7.20
CA LEU A 135 -14.23 4.81 -8.64
C LEU A 135 -12.77 4.47 -8.96
N VAL A 136 -11.83 4.86 -8.12
CA VAL A 136 -10.41 4.52 -8.28
C VAL A 136 -10.21 3.01 -8.12
N LEU A 137 -10.78 2.39 -7.08
CA LEU A 137 -10.69 0.94 -6.88
C LEU A 137 -11.28 0.17 -8.07
N ALA A 138 -12.44 0.60 -8.57
CA ALA A 138 -13.06 -0.01 -9.75
C ALA A 138 -12.17 0.09 -10.99
N TYR A 139 -11.55 1.26 -11.24
CA TYR A 139 -10.58 1.42 -12.31
C TYR A 139 -9.35 0.52 -12.14
N ILE A 140 -8.86 0.33 -10.92
CA ILE A 140 -7.73 -0.59 -10.68
C ILE A 140 -8.14 -2.05 -10.92
N GLN A 141 -9.34 -2.43 -10.52
CA GLN A 141 -9.81 -3.81 -10.57
C GLN A 141 -10.27 -4.26 -11.96
N GLU A 142 -10.82 -3.36 -12.77
CA GLU A 142 -11.37 -3.70 -14.09
C GLU A 142 -10.28 -4.29 -15.02
N GLY A 143 -10.58 -5.47 -15.58
CA GLY A 143 -9.67 -6.32 -16.33
C GLY A 143 -8.70 -7.15 -15.47
N ASN A 144 -8.42 -6.74 -14.23
CA ASN A 144 -7.52 -7.46 -13.32
C ASN A 144 -8.21 -8.55 -12.51
N ILE A 145 -9.52 -8.43 -12.22
CA ILE A 145 -10.26 -9.40 -11.37
C ILE A 145 -11.37 -10.15 -12.11
N ASP A 146 -11.29 -10.17 -13.44
CA ASP A 146 -12.36 -10.60 -14.34
C ASP A 146 -12.09 -11.99 -14.96
N SER A 147 -11.03 -12.70 -14.54
CA SER A 147 -10.69 -14.01 -15.11
C SER A 147 -11.64 -15.13 -14.68
N GLY A 148 -12.34 -14.93 -13.55
CA GLY A 148 -13.16 -15.95 -12.91
C GLY A 148 -12.38 -16.95 -12.06
N ASP A 149 -11.06 -16.82 -11.96
CA ASP A 149 -10.17 -17.60 -11.09
C ASP A 149 -9.17 -16.68 -10.38
N ILE A 150 -9.27 -16.64 -9.05
CA ILE A 150 -8.41 -15.83 -8.17
C ILE A 150 -6.91 -16.05 -8.46
N ASN A 151 -6.51 -17.26 -8.89
CA ASN A 151 -5.11 -17.58 -9.16
C ASN A 151 -4.59 -17.01 -10.49
N THR A 152 -5.48 -16.64 -11.40
CA THR A 152 -5.14 -16.05 -12.70
C THR A 152 -5.57 -14.59 -12.83
N ASP A 153 -6.32 -14.07 -11.86
CA ASP A 153 -6.51 -12.64 -11.67
C ASP A 153 -5.16 -11.94 -11.46
N TRP A 154 -5.09 -10.67 -11.84
CA TRP A 154 -3.90 -9.83 -11.84
C TRP A 154 -2.79 -10.27 -12.82
N ASP A 155 -3.15 -10.97 -13.90
CA ASP A 155 -2.29 -11.14 -15.07
C ASP A 155 -2.16 -9.81 -15.85
N VAL A 156 -1.39 -8.88 -15.28
CA VAL A 156 -1.22 -7.52 -15.80
C VAL A 156 -0.52 -7.48 -17.15
N CYS A 157 0.26 -8.52 -17.50
CA CYS A 157 0.87 -8.67 -18.82
C CYS A 157 -0.18 -8.73 -19.92
N ASN A 158 -1.33 -9.35 -19.62
CA ASN A 158 -2.38 -9.70 -20.57
C ASN A 158 -3.74 -9.07 -20.21
N ASN A 159 -3.76 -8.01 -19.38
CA ASN A 159 -5.00 -7.30 -19.07
C ASN A 159 -5.61 -6.74 -20.37
N GLN A 160 -6.86 -7.14 -20.65
CA GLN A 160 -7.56 -6.83 -21.90
C GLN A 160 -8.28 -5.48 -21.88
N VAL A 161 -8.36 -4.82 -20.72
CA VAL A 161 -9.03 -3.52 -20.57
C VAL A 161 -8.01 -2.39 -20.62
N ARG A 162 -6.95 -2.49 -19.82
CA ARG A 162 -5.88 -1.48 -19.77
C ARG A 162 -4.57 -2.11 -19.34
N SER A 163 -3.47 -1.59 -19.87
CA SER A 163 -2.14 -2.00 -19.45
C SER A 163 -1.87 -1.58 -18.00
N TRP A 164 -1.18 -2.44 -17.25
CA TRP A 164 -0.69 -2.16 -15.91
C TRP A 164 0.79 -2.56 -15.85
N TYR A 165 1.57 -1.86 -15.04
CA TYR A 165 3.03 -2.01 -15.01
C TYR A 165 3.53 -2.24 -13.58
N ASN A 166 4.76 -2.75 -13.46
CA ASN A 166 5.42 -2.97 -12.18
C ASN A 166 6.74 -2.21 -12.11
N ILE A 167 7.17 -1.86 -10.90
CA ILE A 167 8.53 -1.32 -10.69
C ILE A 167 9.56 -2.47 -10.81
N PRO A 168 10.66 -2.31 -11.59
CA PRO A 168 11.75 -3.27 -11.69
C PRO A 168 12.54 -3.44 -10.39
N PHE A 169 13.50 -4.38 -10.34
CA PHE A 169 14.50 -4.48 -9.26
C PHE A 169 13.97 -4.46 -7.82
N GLN A 170 12.78 -5.00 -7.60
CA GLN A 170 12.30 -5.38 -6.26
C GLN A 170 12.60 -6.85 -5.97
N THR A 171 13.69 -7.34 -6.53
CA THR A 171 14.01 -8.76 -6.62
C THR A 171 15.31 -9.09 -5.92
N TYR A 172 16.21 -8.14 -5.72
CA TYR A 172 17.61 -8.39 -5.30
C TYR A 172 17.76 -8.74 -3.82
N ASP A 173 16.85 -8.27 -2.97
CA ASP A 173 16.90 -8.56 -1.55
C ASP A 173 16.45 -10.00 -1.24
N VAL A 174 17.28 -10.76 -0.53
CA VAL A 174 17.00 -12.18 -0.20
C VAL A 174 15.69 -12.33 0.57
N MET A 175 15.46 -11.42 1.50
CA MET A 175 14.39 -11.48 2.48
C MET A 175 13.05 -10.99 1.95
N SER A 176 13.09 -10.03 1.02
CA SER A 176 11.96 -9.21 0.62
C SER A 176 11.71 -9.21 -0.88
N GLY A 177 12.65 -9.74 -1.67
CA GLY A 177 12.56 -9.80 -3.13
C GLY A 177 11.31 -10.57 -3.60
N ARG A 178 10.78 -10.20 -4.76
CA ARG A 178 9.56 -10.81 -5.32
C ARG A 178 9.60 -12.33 -5.35
N GLU A 179 8.52 -12.98 -4.95
CA GLU A 179 8.32 -14.41 -5.13
C GLU A 179 7.77 -14.75 -6.54
N PHE A 180 7.89 -16.01 -6.98
CA PHE A 180 7.71 -16.37 -8.40
C PHE A 180 6.28 -16.64 -8.85
N THR A 181 5.30 -16.74 -7.95
CA THR A 181 3.91 -17.11 -8.32
C THR A 181 3.07 -15.90 -8.70
N HIS A 182 3.13 -14.84 -7.90
CA HIS A 182 2.31 -13.64 -8.00
C HIS A 182 3.14 -12.34 -7.92
N GLY A 183 4.47 -12.43 -7.80
CA GLY A 183 5.35 -11.26 -7.79
C GLY A 183 5.34 -10.49 -6.47
N LEU A 184 4.90 -11.13 -5.39
CA LEU A 184 4.77 -10.49 -4.07
C LEU A 184 6.14 -10.20 -3.45
N THR A 185 6.36 -8.98 -2.97
CA THR A 185 7.47 -8.63 -2.08
C THR A 185 7.05 -8.81 -0.63
N ARG A 186 8.00 -9.17 0.22
CA ARG A 186 7.76 -9.20 1.66
C ARG A 186 7.76 -7.79 2.21
N GLU A 187 6.70 -7.44 2.89
CA GLU A 187 6.54 -6.16 3.57
C GLU A 187 6.87 -6.34 5.07
N ALA A 188 6.66 -5.28 5.84
CA ALA A 188 6.98 -5.29 7.25
C ALA A 188 6.11 -6.28 8.07
N PRO A 189 6.62 -6.81 9.20
CA PRO A 189 5.88 -7.73 10.04
C PRO A 189 4.74 -7.02 10.77
N VAL A 190 3.61 -7.70 10.95
CA VAL A 190 2.42 -7.17 11.62
C VAL A 190 2.17 -7.90 12.93
N ASN A 191 1.57 -7.18 13.88
CA ASN A 191 1.14 -7.70 15.16
C ASN A 191 -0.29 -7.25 15.43
N PHE A 192 -1.19 -8.20 15.72
CA PHE A 192 -2.58 -7.90 16.02
C PHE A 192 -2.98 -8.38 17.40
N SER A 193 -3.68 -7.52 18.14
CA SER A 193 -4.39 -7.88 19.36
C SER A 193 -5.83 -8.20 19.00
N MET A 194 -6.21 -9.47 19.18
CA MET A 194 -7.56 -9.99 18.91
C MET A 194 -8.26 -10.39 20.21
N ASN A 195 -9.58 -10.24 20.29
CA ASN A 195 -10.37 -10.69 21.45
C ASN A 195 -10.42 -12.23 21.59
N THR A 196 -10.04 -12.95 20.54
CA THR A 196 -10.01 -14.42 20.46
C THR A 196 -8.71 -15.03 21.00
N SER A 197 -7.68 -14.21 21.24
CA SER A 197 -6.36 -14.66 21.70
C SER A 197 -5.85 -13.78 22.85
N PRO A 198 -5.37 -14.36 23.97
CA PRO A 198 -4.72 -13.58 25.02
C PRO A 198 -3.35 -13.03 24.59
N ASP A 199 -2.66 -13.74 23.69
CA ASP A 199 -1.37 -13.36 23.15
C ASP A 199 -1.54 -12.65 21.80
N PRO A 200 -0.72 -11.63 21.48
CA PRO A 200 -0.73 -11.01 20.17
C PRO A 200 -0.44 -11.99 19.03
N LEU A 201 -1.17 -11.84 17.92
CA LEU A 201 -0.94 -12.59 16.69
C LEU A 201 0.17 -11.95 15.87
N ASN A 202 1.17 -12.72 15.50
CA ASN A 202 2.26 -12.26 14.62
C ASN A 202 2.05 -12.78 13.20
N GLY A 203 2.25 -11.92 12.22
CA GLY A 203 2.20 -12.29 10.81
C GLY A 203 3.15 -11.47 9.96
N THR A 204 3.27 -11.83 8.69
CA THR A 204 4.00 -11.04 7.69
C THR A 204 3.07 -10.60 6.58
N MET A 205 3.29 -9.39 6.09
CA MET A 205 2.61 -8.85 4.94
C MET A 205 3.39 -9.14 3.66
N TRP A 206 2.67 -9.39 2.57
CA TRP A 206 3.20 -9.64 1.24
C TRP A 206 2.40 -8.85 0.23
N ALA A 207 3.04 -8.09 -0.65
CA ALA A 207 2.33 -7.15 -1.52
C ALA A 207 2.92 -7.05 -2.92
N VAL A 208 2.13 -6.54 -3.85
CA VAL A 208 2.57 -6.24 -5.22
C VAL A 208 1.95 -4.92 -5.65
N GLY A 209 2.74 -4.04 -6.28
CA GLY A 209 2.29 -2.75 -6.75
C GLY A 209 2.07 -2.73 -8.26
N PHE A 210 0.98 -2.11 -8.68
CA PHE A 210 0.57 -1.94 -10.07
C PHE A 210 0.44 -0.46 -10.40
N PHE A 211 1.02 -0.05 -11.52
CA PHE A 211 1.10 1.33 -11.98
C PHE A 211 0.33 1.45 -13.29
N ASN A 212 -0.60 2.42 -13.37
CA ASN A 212 -1.31 2.67 -14.62
C ASN A 212 -0.37 3.26 -15.70
N PRO A 213 -0.77 3.31 -16.97
CA PRO A 213 0.04 3.85 -18.07
C PRO A 213 0.57 5.26 -17.80
N THR A 214 -0.26 6.13 -17.20
CA THR A 214 0.16 7.49 -16.82
C THR A 214 1.33 7.50 -15.83
N ALA A 215 1.27 6.65 -14.79
CA ALA A 215 2.36 6.50 -13.82
C ALA A 215 3.59 5.80 -14.43
N ALA A 216 3.35 4.80 -15.29
CA ALA A 216 4.36 4.00 -15.94
C ALA A 216 5.23 4.80 -16.90
N TYR A 217 4.71 5.87 -17.52
CA TYR A 217 5.52 6.79 -18.30
C TYR A 217 6.65 7.40 -17.46
N THR A 218 6.35 7.89 -16.25
CA THR A 218 7.37 8.41 -15.32
C THR A 218 8.39 7.32 -14.97
N LEU A 219 7.95 6.08 -14.73
CA LEU A 219 8.87 4.96 -14.53
C LEU A 219 9.76 4.70 -15.76
N GLY A 220 9.22 4.81 -16.99
CA GLY A 220 9.97 4.69 -18.25
C GLY A 220 11.01 5.79 -18.49
N THR A 221 10.88 6.94 -17.82
CA THR A 221 11.96 7.95 -17.80
C THR A 221 13.15 7.51 -16.96
N ILE A 222 12.96 6.59 -16.02
CA ILE A 222 14.01 6.02 -15.18
C ILE A 222 14.47 4.70 -15.80
N TRP A 223 13.58 3.72 -15.91
CA TRP A 223 13.89 2.36 -16.37
C TRP A 223 13.75 2.26 -17.89
N LYS A 224 14.89 2.07 -18.59
CA LYS A 224 14.95 2.06 -20.05
C LYS A 224 14.79 0.67 -20.63
N ALA A 225 14.31 0.62 -21.88
CA ALA A 225 14.11 -0.62 -22.62
C ALA A 225 15.39 -1.45 -22.84
N ASP A 226 16.58 -0.87 -22.65
CA ASP A 226 17.87 -1.57 -22.76
C ASP A 226 18.29 -2.30 -21.46
N GLY A 227 17.46 -2.28 -20.41
CA GLY A 227 17.74 -2.94 -19.15
C GLY A 227 18.58 -2.10 -18.18
N THR A 228 18.83 -0.83 -18.47
CA THR A 228 19.55 0.09 -17.58
C THR A 228 18.65 1.23 -17.08
N PRO A 229 18.83 1.72 -15.84
CA PRO A 229 18.16 2.92 -15.38
C PRO A 229 18.95 4.19 -15.72
N GLU A 230 18.24 5.24 -16.14
CA GLU A 230 18.70 6.62 -16.10
C GLU A 230 18.41 7.20 -14.71
N ILE A 231 19.44 7.29 -13.88
CA ILE A 231 19.33 7.76 -12.51
C ILE A 231 18.96 9.26 -12.50
N PRO A 232 17.85 9.66 -11.88
CA PRO A 232 17.44 11.07 -11.87
C PRO A 232 18.48 11.98 -11.23
N THR A 233 18.82 13.07 -11.91
CA THR A 233 19.64 14.18 -11.38
C THR A 233 18.82 15.32 -10.80
N ASP A 234 17.53 15.36 -11.17
CA ASP A 234 16.53 16.34 -10.76
C ASP A 234 15.35 15.65 -10.06
N ASN A 235 14.54 16.44 -9.36
CA ASN A 235 13.35 15.90 -8.69
C ASN A 235 12.37 15.33 -9.70
N VAL A 236 11.80 14.18 -9.37
CA VAL A 236 10.81 13.49 -10.20
C VAL A 236 9.41 13.85 -9.72
N SER A 237 8.50 14.09 -10.68
CA SER A 237 7.07 14.20 -10.43
C SER A 237 6.31 13.23 -11.32
N PHE A 238 5.35 12.51 -10.75
CA PHE A 238 4.39 11.75 -11.56
C PHE A 238 3.38 12.70 -12.22
N ALA A 239 2.91 12.33 -13.41
CA ALA A 239 1.90 13.11 -14.13
C ALA A 239 0.52 13.01 -13.47
N ASP A 240 -0.26 14.10 -13.51
CA ASP A 240 -1.64 14.16 -13.00
C ASP A 240 -2.52 13.07 -13.67
N GLY A 241 -3.16 12.24 -12.85
CA GLY A 241 -3.83 11.01 -13.31
C GLY A 241 -2.99 9.73 -13.20
N ALA A 242 -1.77 9.79 -12.67
CA ALA A 242 -1.05 8.58 -12.23
C ALA A 242 -1.83 7.87 -11.11
N VAL A 243 -1.99 6.57 -11.24
CA VAL A 243 -2.70 5.69 -10.30
C VAL A 243 -1.82 4.51 -9.95
N ILE A 244 -1.73 4.22 -8.66
CA ILE A 244 -1.08 3.04 -8.11
C ILE A 244 -2.11 2.24 -7.32
N GLY A 245 -2.16 0.94 -7.55
CA GLY A 245 -2.89 -0.02 -6.73
C GLY A 245 -1.93 -1.02 -6.11
N LYS A 246 -2.15 -1.36 -4.83
CA LYS A 246 -1.29 -2.29 -4.11
C LYS A 246 -2.12 -3.20 -3.20
N PRO A 247 -2.46 -4.44 -3.63
CA PRO A 247 -2.99 -5.43 -2.70
C PRO A 247 -1.90 -5.92 -1.73
N LEU A 248 -2.27 -6.08 -0.46
CA LEU A 248 -1.43 -6.59 0.63
C LEU A 248 -2.10 -7.79 1.30
N PHE A 249 -1.36 -8.89 1.36
CA PHE A 249 -1.81 -10.18 1.87
C PHE A 249 -1.09 -10.51 3.17
N THR A 250 -1.81 -11.07 4.13
CA THR A 250 -1.27 -11.53 5.40
C THR A 250 -1.11 -13.05 5.43
N THR A 251 -0.12 -13.53 6.17
CA THR A 251 0.01 -14.96 6.52
C THR A 251 -0.97 -15.41 7.61
N LEU A 252 -1.74 -14.48 8.20
CA LEU A 252 -2.76 -14.81 9.18
C LEU A 252 -3.99 -15.42 8.51
N SER A 253 -4.61 -16.39 9.18
CA SER A 253 -5.74 -17.15 8.66
C SER A 253 -7.09 -16.57 9.08
N PRO A 254 -8.20 -16.88 8.38
CA PRO A 254 -9.55 -16.54 8.82
C PRO A 254 -9.93 -17.07 10.20
N GLN A 255 -9.30 -18.17 10.67
CA GLN A 255 -9.51 -18.68 12.03
C GLN A 255 -8.88 -17.77 13.09
N GLN A 256 -7.80 -17.07 12.74
CA GLN A 256 -7.12 -16.11 13.60
C GLN A 256 -7.75 -14.71 13.49
N MET A 257 -8.21 -14.34 12.30
CA MET A 257 -8.77 -13.03 11.95
C MET A 257 -10.07 -13.22 11.15
N PRO A 258 -11.24 -13.27 11.81
CA PRO A 258 -12.52 -13.59 11.16
C PRO A 258 -12.89 -12.69 9.98
N MET A 259 -12.48 -11.41 9.99
CA MET A 259 -12.69 -10.49 8.86
C MET A 259 -12.07 -10.98 7.53
N LEU A 260 -11.12 -11.92 7.57
CA LEU A 260 -10.49 -12.52 6.40
C LEU A 260 -11.34 -13.61 5.72
N GLU A 261 -12.46 -14.03 6.31
CA GLU A 261 -13.35 -15.04 5.71
C GLU A 261 -13.79 -14.62 4.30
N ASN A 262 -13.91 -15.56 3.36
CA ASN A 262 -14.39 -15.28 2.00
C ASN A 262 -13.50 -14.34 1.16
N LEU A 263 -12.34 -13.89 1.63
CA LEU A 263 -11.42 -13.07 0.84
C LEU A 263 -10.56 -13.90 -0.13
N PRO A 264 -9.98 -13.27 -1.17
CA PRO A 264 -8.98 -13.89 -2.02
C PRO A 264 -7.78 -14.35 -1.20
N ALA A 265 -7.31 -15.57 -1.49
CA ALA A 265 -6.11 -16.13 -0.90
C ALA A 265 -5.22 -16.72 -2.01
N TRP A 266 -3.93 -16.44 -1.93
CA TRP A 266 -2.93 -16.87 -2.90
C TRP A 266 -1.94 -17.85 -2.29
N GLN A 267 -1.61 -18.89 -3.05
CA GLN A 267 -0.51 -19.77 -2.71
C GLN A 267 0.79 -19.15 -3.22
N ALA A 268 1.61 -18.61 -2.31
CA ALA A 268 2.81 -17.87 -2.68
C ALA A 268 4.09 -18.53 -2.14
N ASN A 269 5.22 -18.35 -2.84
CA ASN A 269 6.50 -18.88 -2.40
C ASN A 269 7.17 -17.95 -1.38
N ILE A 270 6.70 -18.02 -0.14
CA ILE A 270 7.04 -17.07 0.93
C ILE A 270 7.99 -17.66 1.97
N SER A 271 8.50 -16.84 2.86
CA SER A 271 9.30 -17.25 4.03
C SER A 271 8.46 -17.31 5.31
N SER A 272 9.07 -17.77 6.42
CA SER A 272 8.40 -17.93 7.71
C SER A 272 7.75 -16.64 8.25
N PRO A 273 6.53 -16.72 8.82
CA PRO A 273 5.85 -15.58 9.43
C PRO A 273 6.51 -15.08 10.73
N ASP A 274 7.30 -15.93 11.41
CA ASP A 274 8.02 -15.57 12.66
C ASP A 274 9.16 -14.56 12.46
N PHE A 275 9.25 -13.97 11.27
CA PHE A 275 10.32 -13.09 10.85
C PHE A 275 11.71 -13.72 11.02
N CYS A 276 12.08 -14.55 10.04
CA CYS A 276 13.34 -15.29 10.13
C CYS A 276 14.51 -14.33 10.38
N SER A 277 15.28 -14.65 11.42
CA SER A 277 16.47 -13.91 11.81
C SER A 277 17.70 -14.67 11.33
N CYS A 278 18.62 -13.99 10.64
CA CYS A 278 19.87 -14.61 10.26
C CYS A 278 20.93 -14.44 11.36
N GLN A 279 21.63 -15.53 11.69
CA GLN A 279 22.76 -15.52 12.59
C GLN A 279 24.07 -15.57 11.78
N PRO A 280 24.94 -14.55 11.90
CA PRO A 280 26.17 -14.50 11.11
C PRO A 280 27.22 -15.49 11.62
N ALA A 281 28.13 -15.91 10.74
CA ALA A 281 29.32 -16.65 11.13
C ALA A 281 30.10 -15.92 12.24
N SER A 282 30.72 -16.71 13.13
CA SER A 282 31.44 -16.20 14.30
C SER A 282 32.50 -15.16 13.92
N GLY A 283 32.41 -13.97 14.53
CA GLY A 283 33.32 -12.84 14.28
C GLY A 283 32.79 -11.81 13.28
N ASN A 284 31.70 -12.11 12.57
CA ASN A 284 31.03 -11.16 11.67
C ASN A 284 29.94 -10.38 12.41
N GLY A 285 29.75 -9.12 12.00
CA GLY A 285 28.70 -8.25 12.56
C GLY A 285 27.31 -8.46 11.93
N GLN A 286 27.23 -9.07 10.76
CA GLN A 286 26.01 -9.26 9.96
C GLN A 286 26.14 -10.48 9.06
N CYS A 287 25.00 -11.02 8.60
CA CYS A 287 24.99 -12.15 7.68
C CYS A 287 25.32 -11.73 6.26
N THR A 288 25.97 -12.63 5.53
CA THR A 288 26.05 -12.59 4.07
C THR A 288 24.70 -12.92 3.44
N MET A 289 24.48 -12.52 2.17
CA MET A 289 23.29 -12.92 1.41
C MET A 289 23.16 -14.45 1.28
N ALA A 290 24.29 -15.17 1.22
CA ALA A 290 24.29 -16.63 1.20
C ALA A 290 23.78 -17.22 2.53
N GLU A 291 24.24 -16.70 3.67
CA GLU A 291 23.75 -17.12 4.99
C GLU A 291 22.27 -16.80 5.17
N GLN A 292 21.82 -15.60 4.76
CA GLN A 292 20.40 -15.24 4.79
C GLN A 292 19.58 -16.19 3.95
N SER A 293 20.01 -16.45 2.72
CA SER A 293 19.29 -17.31 1.77
C SER A 293 19.10 -18.72 2.33
N GLN A 294 20.11 -19.27 2.99
CA GLN A 294 20.03 -20.59 3.63
C GLN A 294 19.18 -20.61 4.92
N GLN A 295 19.26 -19.56 5.73
CA GLN A 295 18.59 -19.49 7.03
C GLN A 295 17.13 -19.01 6.91
N CYS A 296 16.77 -18.40 5.78
CA CYS A 296 15.44 -17.89 5.46
C CYS A 296 14.89 -18.52 4.17
N PRO A 297 14.71 -19.85 4.12
CA PRO A 297 14.19 -20.51 2.93
C PRO A 297 12.76 -20.07 2.63
N ARG A 298 12.39 -20.14 1.35
CA ARG A 298 11.02 -19.93 0.86
C ARG A 298 10.35 -21.24 0.48
N SER A 299 9.04 -21.29 0.60
CA SER A 299 8.23 -22.49 0.36
C SER A 299 6.84 -22.09 -0.08
N LEU A 300 6.38 -22.74 -1.15
CA LEU A 300 5.00 -22.63 -1.60
C LEU A 300 4.01 -23.09 -0.54
N ASN A 301 4.28 -24.19 0.19
CA ASN A 301 3.24 -24.89 0.95
C ASN A 301 3.40 -24.81 2.48
N THR A 302 4.53 -24.31 2.98
CA THR A 302 4.83 -24.39 4.41
C THR A 302 4.15 -23.28 5.21
N TRP A 303 4.04 -22.07 4.63
CA TRP A 303 3.63 -20.86 5.37
C TRP A 303 2.44 -20.13 4.76
N GLY A 304 1.99 -20.53 3.56
CA GLY A 304 0.82 -19.99 2.90
C GLY A 304 -0.43 -20.85 3.08
N PRO A 305 -1.58 -20.47 2.50
CA PRO A 305 -1.74 -19.31 1.61
C PRO A 305 -1.65 -17.97 2.35
N VAL A 306 -1.48 -16.88 1.59
CA VAL A 306 -1.62 -15.50 2.10
C VAL A 306 -2.98 -14.95 1.70
N THR A 307 -3.67 -14.27 2.61
CA THR A 307 -5.05 -13.78 2.41
C THR A 307 -5.09 -12.26 2.34
N LEU A 308 -5.88 -11.69 1.42
CA LEU A 308 -6.00 -10.24 1.25
C LEU A 308 -6.46 -9.59 2.55
N LEU A 309 -5.65 -8.68 3.10
CA LEU A 309 -5.98 -7.91 4.32
C LEU A 309 -6.26 -6.46 3.98
N GLN A 310 -5.48 -5.89 3.07
CA GLN A 310 -5.48 -4.47 2.76
C GLN A 310 -5.27 -4.25 1.26
N PHE A 311 -5.84 -3.19 0.72
CA PHE A 311 -5.62 -2.74 -0.64
C PHE A 311 -5.42 -1.23 -0.63
N ASP A 312 -4.20 -0.79 -0.94
CA ASP A 312 -3.86 0.62 -1.00
C ASP A 312 -4.03 1.16 -2.41
N ILE A 313 -4.46 2.42 -2.47
CA ILE A 313 -4.53 3.21 -3.69
C ILE A 313 -3.74 4.51 -3.49
N ALA A 314 -3.08 4.98 -4.54
CA ALA A 314 -2.51 6.31 -4.59
C ALA A 314 -2.80 6.95 -5.94
N VAL A 315 -3.30 8.18 -5.92
CA VAL A 315 -3.66 8.93 -7.13
C VAL A 315 -2.97 10.27 -7.12
N LYS A 316 -2.27 10.57 -8.21
CA LYS A 316 -1.75 11.91 -8.48
C LYS A 316 -2.91 12.81 -8.90
N ASP A 317 -3.29 13.73 -8.02
CA ASP A 317 -4.39 14.68 -8.24
C ASP A 317 -3.98 16.08 -7.79
N SER A 318 -3.86 16.98 -8.76
CA SER A 318 -3.46 18.37 -8.54
C SER A 318 -4.39 19.19 -7.64
N ARG A 319 -5.62 18.72 -7.39
CA ARG A 319 -6.56 19.36 -6.44
C ARG A 319 -6.19 19.12 -4.98
N ALA A 320 -5.39 18.10 -4.69
CA ALA A 320 -4.77 17.88 -3.39
C ALA A 320 -3.65 18.92 -3.14
N GLU A 321 -4.01 20.18 -2.92
CA GLU A 321 -3.02 21.23 -2.70
C GLU A 321 -2.08 20.88 -1.53
N GLY A 322 -0.78 21.06 -1.75
CA GLY A 322 0.27 20.77 -0.76
C GLY A 322 0.97 19.43 -0.92
N THR A 323 0.31 18.40 -1.47
CA THR A 323 0.92 17.07 -1.70
C THR A 323 0.81 16.62 -3.16
N GLN A 324 -0.30 17.02 -3.82
CA GLN A 324 -0.75 16.55 -5.12
C GLN A 324 -1.01 15.05 -5.19
N TRP A 325 -1.20 14.40 -4.05
CA TRP A 325 -1.45 12.96 -3.94
C TRP A 325 -2.66 12.71 -3.06
N VAL A 326 -3.54 11.80 -3.49
CA VAL A 326 -4.61 11.22 -2.68
C VAL A 326 -4.25 9.78 -2.41
N PHE A 327 -4.02 9.45 -1.15
CA PHE A 327 -3.79 8.10 -0.68
C PHE A 327 -5.09 7.55 -0.11
N GLY A 328 -5.34 6.26 -0.30
CA GLY A 328 -6.52 5.60 0.24
C GLY A 328 -6.22 4.16 0.57
N THR A 329 -6.96 3.64 1.54
CA THR A 329 -6.80 2.27 2.01
C THR A 329 -8.16 1.62 2.08
N PHE A 330 -8.24 0.41 1.54
CA PHE A 330 -9.35 -0.53 1.73
C PHE A 330 -8.85 -1.71 2.55
N VAL A 331 -9.75 -2.33 3.30
CA VAL A 331 -9.43 -3.40 4.26
C VAL A 331 -10.43 -4.54 4.14
N ALA A 332 -10.01 -5.71 4.61
CA ALA A 332 -10.80 -6.92 4.70
C ALA A 332 -12.20 -6.67 5.30
N ASP A 333 -13.26 -7.07 4.58
CA ASP A 333 -14.65 -7.03 5.03
C ASP A 333 -15.40 -8.31 4.61
N GLY A 334 -14.72 -9.43 4.79
CA GLY A 334 -15.09 -10.72 4.24
C GLY A 334 -16.39 -11.31 4.81
N GLN A 335 -16.72 -10.98 6.05
CA GLN A 335 -17.92 -11.46 6.73
C GLN A 335 -19.18 -10.65 6.35
N ARG A 336 -19.13 -9.31 6.35
CA ARG A 336 -20.31 -8.51 5.98
C ARG A 336 -20.60 -8.59 4.49
N LYS A 337 -19.57 -8.77 3.66
CA LYS A 337 -19.69 -8.86 2.20
C LYS A 337 -19.73 -10.29 1.67
N ALA A 338 -20.13 -11.26 2.47
CA ALA A 338 -20.19 -12.68 2.03
C ALA A 338 -21.09 -12.90 0.79
N GLU A 339 -22.09 -12.05 0.57
CA GLU A 339 -23.00 -12.12 -0.59
C GLU A 339 -22.43 -11.49 -1.88
N GLU A 340 -21.37 -10.67 -1.78
CA GLU A 340 -20.66 -10.14 -2.94
C GLU A 340 -20.03 -11.31 -3.71
N GLN A 341 -20.31 -11.41 -5.00
CA GLN A 341 -19.93 -12.57 -5.81
C GLN A 341 -18.44 -12.58 -6.12
N ASN A 342 -17.85 -11.42 -6.41
CA ASN A 342 -16.42 -11.32 -6.68
C ASN A 342 -15.66 -11.11 -5.35
N PRO A 343 -14.83 -12.08 -4.91
CA PRO A 343 -14.15 -12.00 -3.61
C PRO A 343 -13.23 -10.78 -3.48
N TRP A 344 -12.67 -10.26 -4.59
CA TRP A 344 -11.84 -9.04 -4.58
C TRP A 344 -12.62 -7.78 -4.19
N LYS A 345 -13.95 -7.81 -4.25
CA LYS A 345 -14.84 -6.71 -3.85
C LYS A 345 -15.32 -6.81 -2.39
N ARG A 346 -14.91 -7.86 -1.66
CA ARG A 346 -15.21 -8.09 -0.23
C ARG A 346 -14.31 -7.29 0.72
N ILE A 347 -13.93 -6.08 0.29
CA ILE A 347 -13.13 -5.11 1.05
C ILE A 347 -13.91 -3.82 1.22
N SER A 348 -13.69 -3.10 2.30
CA SER A 348 -14.37 -1.83 2.60
C SER A 348 -13.36 -0.70 2.78
N PRO A 349 -13.70 0.55 2.42
CA PRO A 349 -12.78 1.66 2.55
C PRO A 349 -12.53 1.98 4.02
N LEU A 350 -11.27 2.16 4.39
CA LEU A 350 -10.83 2.60 5.71
C LEU A 350 -10.71 4.12 5.77
N GLY A 351 -10.19 4.73 4.70
CA GLY A 351 -10.15 6.18 4.53
C GLY A 351 -9.46 6.64 3.25
N LEU A 352 -9.52 7.95 3.02
CA LEU A 352 -8.76 8.67 2.01
C LEU A 352 -8.06 9.87 2.66
N MET A 353 -6.81 10.16 2.29
CA MET A 353 -6.07 11.33 2.74
C MET A 353 -5.35 12.03 1.58
N TRP A 354 -5.32 13.35 1.59
CA TRP A 354 -4.62 14.18 0.62
C TRP A 354 -3.79 15.29 1.25
N GLY A 355 -3.76 15.30 2.58
CA GLY A 355 -2.81 16.02 3.40
C GLY A 355 -2.57 15.25 4.68
N ASN A 356 -1.64 15.75 5.49
CA ASN A 356 -1.16 15.05 6.67
C ASN A 356 -1.72 15.63 7.99
N SER A 357 -2.69 16.57 7.90
CA SER A 357 -3.20 17.33 9.03
C SER A 357 -2.06 17.86 9.91
N THR A 358 -1.17 18.64 9.29
CA THR A 358 0.08 19.08 9.91
C THR A 358 -0.17 19.85 11.22
N PRO A 359 0.42 19.43 12.35
CA PRO A 359 0.23 20.11 13.62
C PRO A 359 0.83 21.53 13.57
N PRO A 360 0.23 22.51 14.26
CA PRO A 360 0.86 23.81 14.48
C PRO A 360 2.21 23.67 15.18
N ALA A 361 3.06 24.69 15.07
CA ALA A 361 4.32 24.73 15.80
C ALA A 361 4.10 24.50 17.31
N ASP A 362 5.00 23.71 17.90
CA ASP A 362 5.00 23.35 19.33
C ASP A 362 3.78 22.50 19.79
N VAL A 363 2.99 21.96 18.86
CA VAL A 363 1.89 21.01 19.14
C VAL A 363 2.30 19.60 18.73
N LEU A 364 1.97 18.61 19.57
CA LEU A 364 2.19 17.19 19.25
C LEU A 364 1.21 16.72 18.19
N ALA A 365 1.66 15.85 17.28
CA ALA A 365 0.78 15.22 16.31
C ALA A 365 -0.27 14.32 16.98
N SER A 366 0.05 13.78 18.17
CA SER A 366 -0.83 12.95 18.97
C SER A 366 -2.05 13.68 19.57
N SER A 367 -2.06 15.01 19.53
CA SER A 367 -3.16 15.85 20.04
C SER A 367 -3.76 16.80 18.99
N TYR A 368 -3.36 16.68 17.73
CA TYR A 368 -3.86 17.51 16.63
C TYR A 368 -4.32 16.68 15.43
N PRO A 369 -5.47 17.00 14.80
CA PRO A 369 -6.45 17.97 15.27
C PRO A 369 -7.15 17.47 16.55
N ASP A 370 -7.85 18.37 17.22
CA ASP A 370 -8.59 18.01 18.44
C ASP A 370 -9.79 17.12 18.08
N ASN A 371 -9.94 16.00 18.78
CA ASN A 371 -11.02 15.02 18.64
C ASN A 371 -11.41 14.74 17.16
N PRO A 372 -10.51 14.17 16.35
CA PRO A 372 -10.72 14.01 14.91
C PRO A 372 -11.92 13.14 14.54
N ARG A 373 -12.33 12.24 15.44
CA ARG A 373 -13.53 11.41 15.24
C ARG A 373 -14.81 12.23 15.25
N GLU A 374 -14.91 13.24 16.12
CA GLU A 374 -16.09 14.11 16.21
C GLU A 374 -15.99 15.30 15.25
N ASN A 375 -14.81 15.92 15.17
CA ASN A 375 -14.61 17.16 14.41
C ASN A 375 -14.21 16.94 12.94
N GLY A 376 -13.82 15.72 12.59
CA GLY A 376 -13.28 15.38 11.28
C GLY A 376 -11.87 15.95 11.03
N PHE A 377 -11.37 15.68 9.84
CA PHE A 377 -10.14 16.29 9.31
C PHE A 377 -10.48 17.17 8.10
N LYS A 378 -9.57 18.10 7.76
CA LYS A 378 -9.73 18.99 6.60
C LYS A 378 -9.21 18.37 5.31
N ASP A 379 -8.23 17.48 5.43
CA ASP A 379 -7.45 16.93 4.33
C ASP A 379 -7.42 15.39 4.32
N MET A 380 -8.36 14.77 5.05
CA MET A 380 -8.60 13.34 5.03
C MET A 380 -10.02 13.00 5.50
N VAL A 381 -10.45 11.78 5.21
CA VAL A 381 -11.70 11.17 5.65
C VAL A 381 -11.39 9.78 6.19
N ILE A 382 -11.92 9.48 7.37
CA ILE A 382 -11.89 8.14 7.98
C ILE A 382 -13.31 7.59 7.97
N PHE A 383 -13.48 6.36 7.48
CA PHE A 383 -14.77 5.67 7.49
C PHE A 383 -14.90 4.89 8.80
N TRP A 384 -15.46 5.56 9.81
CA TRP A 384 -15.54 5.03 11.17
C TRP A 384 -16.36 3.73 11.30
N ASP A 385 -17.35 3.49 10.43
CA ASP A 385 -18.07 2.20 10.41
C ASP A 385 -17.14 1.02 10.11
N THR A 386 -16.20 1.20 9.17
CA THR A 386 -15.20 0.18 8.84
C THR A 386 -14.21 -0.02 10.00
N VAL A 387 -13.76 1.07 10.61
CA VAL A 387 -12.87 1.04 11.78
C VAL A 387 -13.52 0.29 12.94
N ASP A 388 -14.75 0.65 13.29
CA ASP A 388 -15.49 0.04 14.39
C ASP A 388 -15.82 -1.43 14.12
N MET A 389 -16.13 -1.77 12.86
CA MET A 389 -16.35 -3.15 12.43
C MET A 389 -15.12 -4.01 12.69
N LEU A 390 -13.93 -3.57 12.28
CA LEU A 390 -12.70 -4.32 12.51
C LEU A 390 -12.40 -4.39 14.01
N ASN A 391 -12.49 -3.26 14.71
CA ASN A 391 -12.14 -3.17 16.13
C ASN A 391 -13.12 -3.91 17.05
N ALA A 392 -14.28 -4.36 16.56
CA ALA A 392 -15.16 -5.27 17.29
C ALA A 392 -14.45 -6.59 17.66
N ASP A 393 -13.48 -7.02 16.84
CA ASP A 393 -12.63 -8.18 17.09
C ASP A 393 -11.33 -7.83 17.84
N GLY A 394 -11.12 -6.56 18.18
CA GLY A 394 -9.91 -6.06 18.84
C GLY A 394 -9.73 -6.55 20.28
N GLY A 395 -8.49 -6.88 20.62
CA GLY A 395 -8.08 -7.36 21.96
C GLY A 395 -7.76 -6.24 22.95
N ALA A 396 -6.87 -6.51 23.90
CA ALA A 396 -6.54 -5.56 24.97
C ALA A 396 -5.67 -4.37 24.51
N ASN A 397 -4.88 -4.52 23.45
CA ASN A 397 -4.02 -3.46 22.94
C ASN A 397 -4.68 -2.75 21.75
N ALA A 398 -5.22 -1.55 22.00
CA ALA A 398 -5.92 -0.74 20.99
C ALA A 398 -5.04 -0.35 19.80
N PHE A 399 -3.74 -0.13 19.99
CA PHE A 399 -2.81 0.21 18.91
C PHE A 399 -2.48 -0.98 17.99
N ALA A 400 -2.85 -2.19 18.40
CA ALA A 400 -2.71 -3.40 17.60
C ALA A 400 -4.09 -3.98 17.21
N HIS A 401 -5.17 -3.22 17.36
CA HIS A 401 -6.47 -3.67 16.85
C HIS A 401 -6.45 -3.82 15.33
N PRO A 402 -7.24 -4.73 14.74
CA PRO A 402 -7.23 -4.96 13.29
C PRO A 402 -7.74 -3.77 12.48
N GLY A 403 -8.43 -2.80 13.09
CA GLY A 403 -8.80 -1.52 12.49
C GLY A 403 -8.06 -0.35 13.13
N HIS A 404 -6.84 -0.56 13.63
CA HIS A 404 -6.01 0.54 14.10
C HIS A 404 -5.77 1.55 12.98
N LEU A 405 -5.56 2.79 13.39
CA LEU A 405 -5.21 3.93 12.53
C LEU A 405 -3.86 4.46 12.97
N GLY A 406 -3.33 5.40 12.21
CA GLY A 406 -2.09 6.09 12.53
C GLY A 406 -2.22 7.08 13.70
N CYS A 407 -1.17 7.89 13.86
CA CYS A 407 -1.06 8.90 14.91
C CYS A 407 -2.30 9.80 14.97
N ASN A 408 -2.92 9.85 16.16
CA ASN A 408 -4.16 10.60 16.41
C ASN A 408 -5.25 10.30 15.36
N SER A 409 -5.43 9.01 15.04
CA SER A 409 -6.44 8.54 14.08
C SER A 409 -6.28 9.05 12.64
N ARG A 410 -5.08 9.50 12.25
CA ARG A 410 -4.79 9.75 10.83
C ARG A 410 -4.89 8.45 10.06
N LEU A 411 -5.22 8.55 8.77
CA LEU A 411 -5.29 7.37 7.92
C LEU A 411 -3.94 6.64 7.91
N ASP A 412 -4.00 5.39 8.35
CA ASP A 412 -2.96 4.39 8.19
C ASP A 412 -3.64 3.03 8.15
N GLY A 413 -3.06 2.05 7.47
CA GLY A 413 -3.66 0.73 7.29
C GLY A 413 -3.28 -0.26 8.40
N PRO A 414 -4.04 -1.36 8.56
CA PRO A 414 -3.67 -2.44 9.49
C PRO A 414 -2.30 -3.06 9.23
N ALA A 415 -1.80 -2.99 7.99
CA ALA A 415 -0.46 -3.45 7.63
C ALA A 415 0.67 -2.50 8.08
N ASP A 416 0.32 -1.26 8.45
CA ASP A 416 1.22 -0.14 8.67
C ASP A 416 1.47 0.11 10.16
N LYS A 417 2.05 1.27 10.50
CA LYS A 417 2.47 1.58 11.87
C LYS A 417 1.47 2.51 12.56
N ALA A 418 0.93 2.09 13.70
CA ALA A 418 -0.08 2.87 14.44
C ALA A 418 0.36 4.28 14.93
N TYR A 419 1.65 4.64 14.80
CA TYR A 419 2.21 5.94 15.17
C TYR A 419 2.57 6.84 13.98
N SER A 420 2.21 6.46 12.75
CA SER A 420 2.48 7.22 11.53
C SER A 420 1.19 7.63 10.82
N SER A 421 1.24 7.82 9.51
CA SER A 421 0.13 7.99 8.57
C SER A 421 0.65 7.58 7.20
N CYS A 422 -0.24 7.28 6.25
CA CYS A 422 0.23 6.88 4.91
C CYS A 422 1.15 7.94 4.28
N MET A 423 0.85 9.23 4.46
CA MET A 423 1.69 10.31 3.94
C MET A 423 3.02 10.50 4.68
N SER A 424 3.04 10.40 6.02
CA SER A 424 4.31 10.49 6.78
C SER A 424 5.22 9.30 6.50
N CYS A 425 4.66 8.11 6.24
CA CYS A 425 5.41 6.93 5.82
C CYS A 425 6.07 7.08 4.46
N HIS A 426 5.37 7.67 3.49
CA HIS A 426 5.81 7.72 2.10
C HIS A 426 6.58 8.99 1.70
N GLY A 427 6.53 10.06 2.49
CA GLY A 427 7.07 11.38 2.12
C GLY A 427 8.60 11.52 1.97
N THR A 428 9.38 10.43 2.06
CA THR A 428 10.87 10.48 2.09
C THR A 428 11.59 9.80 0.94
N ALA A 429 10.90 9.48 -0.16
CA ALA A 429 11.57 8.79 -1.27
C ALA A 429 12.59 9.70 -1.96
N SER A 430 13.80 9.18 -2.16
CA SER A 430 14.84 9.87 -2.93
C SER A 430 15.76 8.91 -3.65
N VAL A 431 16.53 9.43 -4.59
CA VAL A 431 17.65 8.70 -5.21
C VAL A 431 18.80 8.60 -4.21
N ALA A 432 19.48 7.45 -4.19
CA ALA A 432 20.71 7.26 -3.43
C ALA A 432 21.85 8.16 -3.93
N ASP A 433 22.71 8.62 -3.03
CA ASP A 433 23.89 9.40 -3.38
C ASP A 433 25.00 8.54 -4.01
N GLN A 434 26.16 9.12 -4.34
CA GLN A 434 27.24 8.37 -5.00
C GLN A 434 27.85 7.25 -4.13
N ASN A 435 27.61 7.28 -2.83
CA ASN A 435 28.04 6.27 -1.87
C ASN A 435 26.92 5.26 -1.55
N ASN A 436 25.83 5.27 -2.32
CA ASN A 436 24.62 4.48 -2.11
C ASN A 436 23.93 4.79 -0.77
N ASN A 437 24.12 6.00 -0.22
CA ASN A 437 23.35 6.45 0.92
C ASN A 437 22.00 6.96 0.45
N VAL A 438 20.94 6.52 1.11
CA VAL A 438 19.60 7.13 1.02
C VAL A 438 19.32 7.86 2.33
N PRO A 439 18.52 8.95 2.33
CA PRO A 439 18.01 9.48 3.57
C PRO A 439 17.21 8.33 4.19
N PRO A 440 17.43 8.00 5.47
CA PRO A 440 16.69 6.91 6.01
C PRO A 440 15.20 7.28 6.00
N ILE A 441 14.35 6.30 5.73
CA ILE A 441 12.91 6.51 5.52
C ILE A 441 12.34 7.14 6.78
N ALA A 442 11.62 8.26 6.65
CA ALA A 442 11.14 9.03 7.80
C ALA A 442 10.50 8.12 8.86
N ALA A 443 9.52 7.31 8.46
CA ALA A 443 8.78 6.46 9.39
C ALA A 443 9.52 5.18 9.83
N GLN A 444 10.74 4.88 9.37
CA GLN A 444 11.44 3.62 9.68
C GLN A 444 12.62 3.76 10.65
N PHE A 445 12.97 4.95 11.15
CA PHE A 445 14.19 5.07 11.95
C PHE A 445 14.06 4.44 13.35
N GLY A 446 14.68 3.28 13.52
CA GLY A 446 15.29 2.98 14.80
C GLY A 446 16.38 4.04 15.07
N GLY A 447 16.22 4.83 16.13
CA GLY A 447 17.26 5.75 16.62
C GLY A 447 17.07 7.24 16.32
N LEU A 448 15.93 7.67 15.76
CA LEU A 448 15.51 9.08 15.84
C LEU A 448 14.58 9.31 17.04
N THR A 449 14.15 10.57 17.22
CA THR A 449 13.09 10.90 18.18
C THR A 449 11.82 10.17 17.81
N SER A 450 11.15 9.58 18.80
CA SER A 450 9.84 8.94 18.60
C SER A 450 8.86 9.94 17.97
N GLU A 451 8.30 9.59 16.82
CA GLU A 451 7.15 10.30 16.26
C GLU A 451 5.90 10.02 17.09
N CYS A 452 4.93 10.93 17.06
CA CYS A 452 3.65 10.77 17.74
C CYS A 452 3.79 10.49 19.25
N ALA A 453 4.71 11.17 19.92
CA ALA A 453 4.95 10.94 21.34
C ALA A 453 3.74 11.30 22.21
N LEU A 454 3.59 10.57 23.31
CA LEU A 454 2.52 10.69 24.29
C LEU A 454 3.09 10.88 25.69
N GLN A 455 2.26 11.34 26.63
CA GLN A 455 2.57 11.34 28.05
C GLN A 455 1.71 10.30 28.77
N ASP A 456 2.34 9.43 29.56
CA ASP A 456 1.64 8.49 30.43
C ASP A 456 0.97 9.21 31.62
N SER A 457 0.21 8.47 32.42
CA SER A 457 -0.46 9.02 33.62
C SER A 457 0.48 9.59 34.69
N ALA A 458 1.77 9.24 34.63
CA ALA A 458 2.81 9.74 35.52
C ALA A 458 3.61 10.92 34.90
N GLY A 459 3.28 11.33 33.67
CA GLY A 459 3.94 12.40 32.93
C GLY A 459 5.23 11.98 32.23
N ASN A 460 5.52 10.67 32.15
CA ASN A 460 6.67 10.18 31.38
C ASN A 460 6.34 10.18 29.89
N TRP A 461 7.34 10.50 29.06
CA TRP A 461 7.22 10.39 27.62
C TRP A 461 7.28 8.94 27.18
N ILE A 462 6.27 8.53 26.42
CA ILE A 462 6.16 7.21 25.79
C ILE A 462 5.89 7.40 24.30
N ASP A 463 6.28 6.43 23.49
CA ASP A 463 5.80 6.34 22.11
C ASP A 463 4.39 5.73 22.07
N ALA A 464 3.77 5.65 20.89
CA ALA A 464 2.41 5.11 20.80
C ALA A 464 2.32 3.60 21.11
N SER A 465 3.43 2.85 21.13
CA SER A 465 3.44 1.45 21.60
C SER A 465 3.35 1.37 23.14
N GLY A 466 3.58 2.50 23.83
CA GLY A 466 3.69 2.57 25.28
C GLY A 466 5.11 2.36 25.81
N ALA A 467 6.10 2.19 24.92
CA ALA A 467 7.50 2.12 25.31
C ALA A 467 8.05 3.52 25.64
N PRO A 468 9.10 3.64 26.47
CA PRO A 468 9.71 4.94 26.76
C PRO A 468 10.21 5.64 25.49
N ALA A 469 9.72 6.84 25.23
CA ALA A 469 10.16 7.64 24.09
C ALA A 469 11.55 8.25 24.35
N GLN A 470 12.33 8.40 23.28
CA GLN A 470 13.67 8.98 23.34
C GLN A 470 13.74 10.26 22.51
N GLU A 471 14.37 11.30 23.05
CA GLU A 471 14.67 12.52 22.31
C GLU A 471 15.94 12.35 21.48
N ARG A 472 15.98 12.99 20.31
CA ARG A 472 17.16 13.00 19.46
C ARG A 472 18.09 14.10 19.89
N LYS A 473 19.39 13.81 19.84
CA LYS A 473 20.45 14.80 20.05
C LYS A 473 21.25 14.96 18.77
N VAL A 474 21.38 16.21 18.31
CA VAL A 474 22.23 16.60 17.19
C VAL A 474 23.29 17.56 17.73
N GLY A 475 24.50 17.04 17.94
CA GLY A 475 25.51 17.74 18.73
C GLY A 475 25.01 17.98 20.16
N ASP A 476 25.04 19.25 20.59
CA ASP A 476 24.54 19.66 21.91
C ASP A 476 23.04 20.03 21.91
N THR A 477 22.36 19.96 20.75
CA THR A 477 20.94 20.35 20.63
C THR A 477 20.05 19.13 20.81
N ILE A 478 19.08 19.24 21.72
CA ILE A 478 18.00 18.27 21.90
C ILE A 478 16.83 18.68 21.01
N ILE A 479 16.32 17.74 20.22
CA ILE A 479 15.12 17.96 19.41
C ILE A 479 13.90 17.47 20.19
N SER A 480 12.92 18.36 20.37
CA SER A 480 11.68 18.06 21.08
C SER A 480 10.72 17.23 20.22
N TYR A 481 9.78 16.53 20.86
CA TYR A 481 8.74 15.77 20.15
C TYR A 481 7.88 16.63 19.21
N PRO A 482 7.39 17.83 19.59
CA PRO A 482 6.67 18.68 18.65
C PRO A 482 7.51 19.16 17.46
N GLN A 483 8.80 19.45 17.67
CA GLN A 483 9.70 19.82 16.57
C GLN A 483 9.85 18.68 15.57
N ILE A 484 9.95 17.45 16.07
CA ILE A 484 10.05 16.25 15.24
C ILE A 484 8.73 15.99 14.50
N ASP A 485 7.60 16.02 15.21
CA ASP A 485 6.27 15.84 14.62
C ASP A 485 5.99 16.88 13.52
N SER A 486 6.52 18.10 13.63
CA SER A 486 6.40 19.13 12.58
C SER A 486 7.06 18.76 11.25
N ILE A 487 7.99 17.80 11.26
CA ILE A 487 8.61 17.23 10.07
C ILE A 487 7.80 16.02 9.61
N TYR A 488 7.60 15.04 10.49
CA TYR A 488 6.90 13.79 10.18
C TYR A 488 5.50 14.00 9.60
N PHE A 489 4.75 14.91 10.21
CA PHE A 489 3.38 15.18 9.83
C PHE A 489 3.27 16.40 8.90
N ALA A 490 4.37 16.84 8.30
CA ALA A 490 4.35 17.85 7.24
C ALA A 490 3.77 17.25 5.95
N SER A 491 2.94 18.04 5.27
CA SER A 491 2.58 17.76 3.87
C SER A 491 3.74 18.20 2.98
N THR A 492 4.31 17.27 2.20
CA THR A 492 5.44 17.55 1.31
C THR A 492 4.93 17.67 -0.13
N PRO A 493 5.18 18.79 -0.83
CA PRO A 493 4.78 18.89 -2.22
C PRO A 493 5.46 17.83 -3.08
N ALA A 494 4.76 17.35 -4.10
CA ALA A 494 5.36 16.45 -5.07
C ALA A 494 6.57 17.09 -5.76
N ALA A 495 7.56 16.25 -6.09
CA ALA A 495 8.85 16.67 -6.61
C ALA A 495 9.59 17.70 -5.74
N GLU A 496 9.28 17.80 -4.45
CA GLU A 496 10.11 18.52 -3.48
C GLU A 496 10.87 17.54 -2.58
N PRO A 497 12.12 17.86 -2.20
CA PRO A 497 12.83 17.11 -1.18
C PRO A 497 12.11 17.29 0.17
N TYR A 498 11.96 16.19 0.89
CA TYR A 498 11.45 16.24 2.26
C TYR A 498 12.25 17.20 3.14
N ASN A 499 11.56 17.96 3.99
CA ASN A 499 12.24 18.87 4.89
C ASN A 499 12.85 18.10 6.07
N THR A 500 14.18 18.11 6.16
CA THR A 500 14.92 17.45 7.24
C THR A 500 15.39 18.43 8.32
N THR A 501 14.91 19.67 8.29
CA THR A 501 15.38 20.74 9.18
C THR A 501 14.27 21.21 10.11
N VAL A 502 14.53 21.11 11.42
CA VAL A 502 13.68 21.71 12.46
C VAL A 502 14.20 23.10 12.83
N GLN A 503 13.30 23.99 13.22
CA GLN A 503 13.68 25.27 13.81
C GLN A 503 13.83 25.09 15.33
N THR A 504 15.00 25.44 15.87
CA THR A 504 15.27 25.44 17.31
C THR A 504 15.56 26.85 17.81
N GLU A 505 15.59 27.04 19.12
CA GLU A 505 15.98 28.32 19.75
C GLU A 505 17.38 28.82 19.30
N ASN A 506 18.27 27.90 18.93
CA ASN A 506 19.63 28.20 18.51
C ASN A 506 19.79 28.23 16.97
N GLY A 507 18.67 28.17 16.23
CA GLY A 507 18.62 28.19 14.78
C GLY A 507 18.21 26.84 14.15
N PRO A 508 18.25 26.74 12.81
CA PRO A 508 17.86 25.54 12.09
C PRO A 508 18.85 24.39 12.34
N VAL A 509 18.31 23.19 12.59
CA VAL A 509 19.09 21.96 12.80
C VAL A 509 18.62 20.89 11.82
N ASN A 510 19.54 20.36 11.01
CA ASN A 510 19.27 19.19 10.19
C ASN A 510 19.22 17.95 11.10
N ILE A 511 18.05 17.28 11.14
CA ILE A 511 17.85 16.10 11.95
C ILE A 511 18.40 14.83 11.29
N LEU A 512 18.72 14.82 10.00
CA LEU A 512 19.35 13.67 9.36
C LEU A 512 20.89 13.74 9.43
N PRO A 513 21.57 12.60 9.54
CA PRO A 513 23.02 12.56 9.46
C PRO A 513 23.48 12.88 8.03
N GLY A 514 24.33 13.91 7.89
CA GLY A 514 24.97 14.23 6.62
C GLY A 514 24.08 14.96 5.60
N GLN A 515 24.74 15.47 4.56
CA GLN A 515 24.08 15.96 3.34
C GLN A 515 24.33 14.94 2.22
N PRO A 516 23.44 14.83 1.22
CA PRO A 516 23.69 13.94 0.09
C PRO A 516 24.98 14.36 -0.63
N ASP A 517 25.73 13.36 -1.07
CA ASP A 517 26.96 13.55 -1.84
C ASP A 517 26.76 13.05 -3.29
N TYR A 518 26.31 13.95 -4.16
CA TYR A 518 26.11 13.64 -5.58
C TYR A 518 27.35 14.02 -6.40
N ALA A 519 27.84 13.08 -7.21
CA ALA A 519 28.95 13.32 -8.13
C ALA A 519 28.67 14.55 -9.00
N ASP A 520 29.68 15.42 -9.15
CA ASP A 520 29.63 16.60 -10.01
C ASP A 520 28.46 17.58 -9.74
N SER A 521 27.96 17.62 -8.50
CA SER A 521 26.84 18.47 -8.09
C SER A 521 27.15 19.27 -6.82
N SER A 522 26.68 20.52 -6.76
CA SER A 522 26.72 21.35 -5.54
C SER A 522 25.47 21.24 -4.68
N ARG A 523 24.59 20.28 -5.01
CA ARG A 523 23.28 20.12 -4.39
C ARG A 523 23.40 19.60 -2.96
N THR A 524 22.76 20.30 -2.04
CA THR A 524 22.73 19.97 -0.60
C THR A 524 21.37 19.47 -0.11
N ARG A 525 20.47 19.11 -1.02
CA ARG A 525 19.15 18.53 -0.71
C ARG A 525 18.98 17.23 -1.48
N TRP A 526 18.33 16.24 -0.89
CA TRP A 526 18.05 14.97 -1.54
C TRP A 526 17.27 15.17 -2.86
N ILE A 527 17.51 14.31 -3.84
CA ILE A 527 16.74 14.31 -5.10
C ILE A 527 15.43 13.57 -4.86
N SER A 528 14.31 14.28 -4.86
CA SER A 528 12.99 13.71 -4.58
C SER A 528 12.58 12.73 -5.68
N LEU A 529 12.08 11.57 -5.28
CA LEU A 529 11.39 10.61 -6.15
C LEU A 529 9.86 10.70 -5.98
N ASP A 530 9.37 11.88 -5.61
CA ASP A 530 7.98 12.09 -5.20
C ASP A 530 7.65 11.18 -3.98
N TYR A 531 6.40 10.74 -3.83
CA TYR A 531 6.01 9.76 -2.81
C TYR A 531 6.36 8.28 -3.17
N SER A 532 7.27 8.05 -4.12
CA SER A 532 7.57 6.70 -4.64
C SER A 532 8.72 5.99 -3.92
N LEU A 533 8.47 5.54 -2.69
CA LEU A 533 9.44 4.77 -1.89
C LEU A 533 9.94 3.52 -2.62
N GLN A 534 9.06 2.84 -3.35
CA GLN A 534 9.39 1.61 -4.08
C GLN A 534 10.39 1.87 -5.22
N THR A 535 10.37 3.06 -5.85
CA THR A 535 11.37 3.46 -6.85
C THR A 535 12.74 3.68 -6.21
N SER A 536 12.79 4.27 -5.01
CA SER A 536 14.04 4.44 -4.24
C SER A 536 14.68 3.08 -3.93
N ILE A 537 13.89 2.16 -3.36
CA ILE A 537 14.34 0.78 -3.03
C ILE A 537 14.84 0.07 -4.29
N SER A 538 14.10 0.18 -5.39
CA SER A 538 14.43 -0.45 -6.68
C SER A 538 15.76 0.05 -7.25
N ILE A 539 16.02 1.36 -7.22
CA ILE A 539 17.30 1.94 -7.66
C ILE A 539 18.45 1.45 -6.77
N VAL A 540 18.27 1.43 -5.45
CA VAL A 540 19.28 0.96 -4.50
C VAL A 540 19.62 -0.51 -4.76
N GLN A 541 18.61 -1.37 -4.93
CA GLN A 541 18.81 -2.79 -5.24
C GLN A 541 19.55 -3.00 -6.57
N TRP A 542 19.22 -2.21 -7.61
CA TRP A 542 19.98 -2.26 -8.87
C TRP A 542 21.44 -1.83 -8.68
N GLN A 543 21.69 -0.74 -7.94
CA GLN A 543 23.06 -0.27 -7.67
C GLN A 543 23.88 -1.29 -6.88
N GLN A 544 23.28 -1.94 -5.88
CA GLN A 544 23.91 -3.04 -5.11
C GLN A 544 24.29 -4.20 -6.03
N TRP A 545 23.37 -4.62 -6.91
CA TRP A 545 23.67 -5.65 -7.90
C TRP A 545 24.85 -5.28 -8.81
N GLN A 546 24.88 -4.03 -9.31
CA GLN A 546 26.00 -3.54 -10.14
C GLN A 546 27.32 -3.46 -9.37
N GLN A 547 27.30 -3.20 -8.07
CA GLN A 547 28.47 -3.21 -7.21
C GLN A 547 28.99 -4.64 -7.02
N HIS A 548 28.12 -5.59 -6.69
CA HIS A 548 28.48 -7.00 -6.49
C HIS A 548 29.01 -7.66 -7.77
N ALA A 549 28.54 -7.24 -8.95
CA ALA A 549 29.09 -7.69 -10.24
C ALA A 549 30.56 -7.26 -10.46
N LYS A 550 31.03 -6.20 -9.79
CA LYS A 550 32.41 -5.68 -9.90
C LYS A 550 33.29 -6.19 -8.77
N ASP A 551 32.74 -6.33 -7.58
CA ASP A 551 33.41 -6.84 -6.38
C ASP A 551 32.49 -7.86 -5.68
N PRO A 552 32.71 -9.17 -5.91
CA PRO A 552 31.85 -10.23 -5.38
C PRO A 552 31.98 -10.43 -3.85
N GLU A 553 33.01 -9.84 -3.23
CA GLU A 553 33.18 -9.78 -1.76
C GLU A 553 32.84 -8.36 -1.26
N PRO A 554 31.56 -7.92 -1.29
CA PRO A 554 31.24 -6.55 -0.92
C PRO A 554 31.60 -6.26 0.55
N ALA A 555 32.27 -5.14 0.76
CA ALA A 555 32.51 -4.55 2.08
C ALA A 555 31.24 -3.97 2.74
N HIS A 556 30.08 -4.04 2.06
CA HIS A 556 28.85 -3.39 2.51
C HIS A 556 27.96 -4.34 3.30
N LYS A 557 27.84 -3.98 4.59
CA LYS A 557 26.77 -4.30 5.51
C LYS A 557 25.43 -3.96 4.87
N ASP A 558 24.45 -4.86 4.92
CA ASP A 558 23.12 -4.64 4.37
C ASP A 558 22.58 -3.27 4.78
N VAL A 559 21.95 -2.58 3.82
CA VAL A 559 21.28 -1.28 4.02
C VAL A 559 20.07 -1.41 4.98
N HIS A 560 19.70 -2.64 5.33
CA HIS A 560 18.75 -2.95 6.38
C HIS A 560 19.51 -3.61 7.53
N GLU A 561 20.06 -2.80 8.45
CA GLU A 561 20.48 -3.34 9.75
C GLU A 561 19.33 -4.17 10.33
N ALA A 562 19.61 -5.44 10.64
CA ALA A 562 18.65 -6.48 11.06
C ALA A 562 17.85 -6.17 12.34
N THR A 563 17.98 -4.97 12.88
CA THR A 563 17.04 -4.42 13.85
C THR A 563 16.08 -3.50 13.13
N LEU A 564 15.04 -4.08 12.53
CA LEU A 564 13.77 -3.36 12.49
C LEU A 564 13.51 -2.87 13.93
N PRO A 565 13.29 -1.57 14.17
CA PRO A 565 12.97 -1.10 15.51
C PRO A 565 11.83 -1.96 16.05
N ARG A 566 11.95 -2.36 17.33
CA ARG A 566 10.85 -3.06 18.01
C ARG A 566 9.59 -2.22 17.79
N ARG A 567 8.62 -2.82 17.09
CA ARG A 567 7.28 -2.26 16.88
C ARG A 567 6.53 -2.29 18.20
#